data_AF-A0A966X1J3-F1
#
_entry.id   AF-A0A966X1J3-F1
#
_cell.length_a   1.000
_cell.length_b   1.000
_cell.length_c   1.000
_cell.angle_alpha   90.00
_cell.angle_beta   90.00
_cell.angle_gamma   90.00
#
_symmetry.space_group_name_H-M   'P 1'
#
loop_
_entity.id
_entity.type
_entity.pdbx_description
1 polymer ?
#
loop_
_entity_poly.entity_id
_entity_poly.type
_entity_poly.pdbx_seq_one_letter_code
_entity_poly.pdbx_strand_id
1 'polypeptide(L)'
;MTVALKVHIALFLFIAAIVAMAARLVQLEVEEKDFLQDQGDARTIRMQKINAHRGMILDRRGDPLAVSSPVVSLWTNPAELPNDEGRIRTLASGLGVTFDEFESKMARATGRNFVYLRRRISPLEADLILSLGIPGVYGEKEYHRKRCSKICMARWSKT
;
A
#
# COMPACT_ATOMS: atom_id res chain seq x y z
N MET A 1 -63.15 12.87 -35.94
CA MET A 1 -61.79 12.74 -36.52
C MET A 1 -60.72 13.62 -35.86
N THR A 2 -61.06 14.76 -35.25
CA THR A 2 -60.08 15.71 -34.66
C THR A 2 -59.50 15.28 -33.31
N VAL A 3 -60.26 14.57 -32.47
CA VAL A 3 -59.80 14.14 -31.13
C VAL A 3 -58.79 12.98 -31.22
N ALA A 4 -59.07 11.97 -32.05
CA ALA A 4 -58.15 10.86 -32.26
C ALA A 4 -56.78 11.34 -32.78
N LEU A 5 -56.77 12.30 -33.73
CA LEU A 5 -55.52 12.88 -34.25
C LEU A 5 -54.71 13.60 -33.15
N LYS A 6 -55.37 14.38 -32.29
CA LYS A 6 -54.72 15.06 -31.15
C LYS A 6 -54.12 14.08 -30.15
N VAL A 7 -54.80 12.97 -29.88
CA VAL A 7 -54.29 11.92 -28.97
C VAL A 7 -53.07 11.21 -29.56
N HIS A 8 -53.06 10.92 -30.87
CA HIS A 8 -51.88 10.31 -31.51
C HIS A 8 -50.68 11.26 -31.53
N ILE A 9 -50.89 12.57 -31.73
CA ILE A 9 -49.83 13.58 -31.65
C ILE A 9 -49.27 13.69 -30.23
N ALA A 10 -50.14 13.70 -29.21
CA ALA A 10 -49.71 13.75 -27.81
C ALA A 10 -48.93 12.49 -27.40
N LEU A 11 -49.39 11.31 -27.84
CA LEU A 11 -48.70 10.05 -27.60
C LEU A 11 -47.31 10.02 -28.28
N PHE A 12 -47.24 10.48 -29.52
CA PHE A 12 -45.97 10.56 -30.25
C PHE A 12 -44.97 11.49 -29.55
N LEU A 13 -45.41 12.67 -29.11
CA LEU A 13 -44.59 13.60 -28.33
C LEU A 13 -44.09 13.00 -27.03
N PHE A 14 -44.94 12.27 -26.31
CA PHE A 14 -44.57 11.62 -25.06
C PHE A 14 -43.53 10.51 -25.27
N ILE A 15 -43.70 9.68 -26.30
CA ILE A 15 -42.74 8.64 -26.67
C ILE A 15 -41.40 9.28 -27.09
N ALA A 16 -41.44 10.35 -27.89
CA ALA A 16 -40.24 11.07 -28.30
C ALA A 16 -39.47 11.65 -27.10
N ALA A 17 -40.15 12.16 -26.09
CA ALA A 17 -39.53 12.65 -24.86
C ALA A 17 -38.83 11.53 -24.07
N ILE A 18 -39.45 10.35 -23.96
CA ILE A 18 -38.85 9.18 -23.30
C ILE A 18 -37.60 8.72 -24.06
N VAL A 19 -37.67 8.64 -25.39
CA VAL A 19 -36.52 8.24 -26.23
C VAL A 19 -35.37 9.23 -26.11
N ALA A 20 -35.65 10.53 -26.09
CA ALA A 20 -34.62 11.56 -25.89
C ALA A 20 -33.93 11.43 -24.53
N MET A 21 -34.68 11.15 -23.47
CA MET A 21 -34.13 10.95 -22.13
C MET A 21 -33.29 9.66 -22.04
N ALA A 22 -33.75 8.57 -22.64
CA ALA A 22 -33.00 7.31 -22.73
C ALA A 22 -31.70 7.48 -23.53
N ALA A 23 -31.74 8.18 -24.67
CA ALA A 23 -30.55 8.49 -25.45
C ALA A 23 -29.53 9.32 -24.64
N ARG A 24 -30.01 10.29 -23.85
CA ARG A 24 -29.15 11.08 -22.97
C ARG A 24 -28.49 10.25 -21.86
N LEU A 25 -29.21 9.26 -21.32
CA LEU A 25 -28.66 8.32 -20.34
C LEU A 25 -27.58 7.42 -20.96
N VAL A 26 -27.83 6.86 -22.14
CA VAL A 26 -26.85 6.03 -22.85
C VAL A 26 -25.59 6.83 -23.19
N GLN A 27 -25.75 8.09 -23.61
CA GLN A 27 -24.61 8.98 -23.87
C GLN A 27 -23.74 9.19 -22.62
N LEU A 28 -24.36 9.40 -21.46
CA LEU A 28 -23.66 9.61 -20.19
C LEU A 28 -22.96 8.35 -19.67
N GLU A 29 -23.53 7.17 -19.91
CA GLU A 29 -22.93 5.90 -19.46
C GLU A 29 -21.73 5.46 -20.32
N VAL A 30 -21.79 5.67 -21.64
CA VAL A 30 -20.78 5.17 -22.58
C VAL A 30 -19.53 6.06 -22.65
N GLU A 31 -19.67 7.37 -22.45
CA GLU A 31 -18.59 8.31 -22.78
C GLU A 31 -17.62 8.59 -21.62
N GLU A 32 -18.04 8.43 -20.35
CA GLU A 32 -17.22 8.83 -19.20
C GLU A 32 -16.89 7.72 -18.19
N LYS A 33 -17.71 6.67 -18.03
CA LYS A 33 -17.51 5.72 -16.94
C LYS A 33 -16.40 4.71 -17.22
N ASP A 34 -16.49 3.95 -18.32
CA ASP A 34 -15.53 2.87 -18.59
C ASP A 34 -14.10 3.39 -18.81
N PHE A 35 -13.93 4.52 -19.52
CA PHE A 35 -12.61 5.10 -19.76
C PHE A 35 -11.95 5.67 -18.49
N LEU A 36 -12.72 6.30 -17.59
CA LEU A 36 -12.19 6.85 -16.34
C LEU A 36 -11.97 5.76 -15.29
N GLN A 37 -12.80 4.71 -15.25
CA GLN A 37 -12.61 3.56 -14.36
C GLN A 37 -11.41 2.71 -14.77
N ASP A 38 -11.24 2.40 -16.06
CA ASP A 38 -10.10 1.62 -16.54
C ASP A 38 -8.76 2.34 -16.30
N GLN A 39 -8.70 3.67 -16.49
CA GLN A 39 -7.50 4.44 -16.18
C GLN A 39 -7.24 4.58 -14.68
N GLY A 40 -8.30 4.67 -13.87
CA GLY A 40 -8.23 4.67 -12.41
C GLY A 40 -7.69 3.35 -11.87
N ASP A 41 -8.21 2.24 -12.37
CA ASP A 41 -7.85 0.89 -11.94
C ASP A 41 -6.47 0.47 -12.43
N ALA A 42 -6.08 0.84 -13.67
CA ALA A 42 -4.76 0.57 -14.22
C ALA A 42 -3.61 1.28 -13.47
N ARG A 43 -3.90 2.34 -12.69
CA ARG A 43 -2.88 3.12 -11.99
C ARG A 43 -2.95 3.08 -10.47
N THR A 44 -4.11 2.83 -9.86
CA THR A 44 -4.34 3.33 -8.50
C THR A 44 -4.73 2.27 -7.46
N ILE A 45 -5.29 1.12 -7.83
CA ILE A 45 -5.63 0.09 -6.83
C ILE A 45 -4.39 -0.70 -6.43
N ARG A 46 -3.59 -0.12 -5.52
CA ARG A 46 -2.56 -0.86 -4.77
C ARG A 46 -3.20 -1.38 -3.49
N MET A 47 -3.48 -2.68 -3.43
CA MET A 47 -3.92 -3.33 -2.19
C MET A 47 -2.79 -3.29 -1.16
N GLN A 48 -2.83 -2.33 -0.24
CA GLN A 48 -1.94 -2.31 0.91
C GLN A 48 -2.51 -3.23 1.98
N LYS A 49 -1.77 -4.31 2.29
CA LYS A 49 -2.20 -5.28 3.29
C LYS A 49 -2.09 -4.67 4.69
N ILE A 50 -3.22 -4.46 5.36
CA ILE A 50 -3.21 -4.07 6.77
C ILE A 50 -2.85 -5.31 7.60
N ASN A 51 -1.69 -5.27 8.26
CA ASN A 51 -1.22 -6.37 9.10
C ASN A 51 -2.01 -6.43 10.41
N ALA A 52 -2.92 -7.40 10.52
CA ALA A 52 -3.68 -7.65 11.75
C ALA A 52 -2.78 -8.20 12.88
N HIS A 53 -2.95 -7.69 14.10
CA HIS A 53 -2.28 -8.23 15.27
C HIS A 53 -2.88 -9.58 15.65
N ARG A 54 -2.01 -10.57 15.89
CA ARG A 54 -2.43 -11.87 16.46
C ARG A 54 -2.36 -11.82 17.98
N GLY A 55 -3.37 -12.41 18.63
CA GLY A 55 -3.41 -12.58 20.07
C GLY A 55 -2.22 -13.37 20.61
N MET A 56 -1.87 -13.10 21.87
CA MET A 56 -0.83 -13.81 22.59
C MET A 56 -1.29 -15.24 22.90
N ILE A 57 -0.38 -16.22 22.82
CA ILE A 57 -0.65 -17.57 23.36
C ILE A 57 0.11 -17.72 24.67
N LEU A 58 -0.65 -18.04 25.72
CA LEU A 58 -0.19 -18.29 27.08
C LEU A 58 -0.20 -19.79 27.35
N ASP A 59 0.70 -20.25 28.23
CA ASP A 59 0.66 -21.59 28.82
C ASP A 59 -0.40 -21.63 29.94
N ARG A 60 -0.68 -22.83 30.48
CA ARG A 60 -1.61 -23.06 31.60
C ARG A 60 -1.26 -22.26 32.86
N ARG A 61 0.01 -21.90 33.03
CA ARG A 61 0.50 -21.07 34.15
C ARG A 61 0.42 -19.57 33.88
N GLY A 62 -0.07 -19.17 32.70
CA GLY A 62 -0.10 -17.76 32.27
C GLY A 62 1.19 -17.28 31.61
N ASP A 63 2.22 -18.13 31.48
CA ASP A 63 3.48 -17.74 30.85
C ASP A 63 3.32 -17.57 29.32
N PRO A 64 3.79 -16.47 28.72
CA PRO A 64 3.68 -16.28 27.27
C PRO A 64 4.56 -17.25 26.51
N LEU A 65 3.97 -18.10 25.65
CA LEU A 65 4.70 -19.02 24.77
C LEU A 65 5.02 -18.37 23.42
N ALA A 66 4.13 -17.52 22.92
CA ALA A 66 4.34 -16.80 21.66
C ALA A 66 3.73 -15.40 21.71
N VAL A 67 4.55 -14.42 21.36
CA VAL A 67 4.19 -13.00 21.36
C VAL A 67 4.34 -12.41 19.95
N SER A 68 3.45 -11.48 19.61
CA SER A 68 3.53 -10.67 18.41
C SER A 68 4.44 -9.48 18.70
N SER A 69 5.70 -9.54 18.28
CA SER A 69 6.62 -8.41 18.46
C SER A 69 6.51 -7.45 17.28
N PRO A 70 6.40 -6.13 17.53
CA PRO A 70 6.45 -5.15 16.45
C PRO A 70 7.85 -5.19 15.82
N VAL A 71 7.88 -5.30 14.50
CA VAL A 71 9.10 -5.21 13.69
C VAL A 71 8.84 -4.26 12.54
N VAL A 72 9.90 -3.69 11.98
CA VAL A 72 9.80 -2.82 10.82
C VAL A 72 10.62 -3.44 9.69
N SER A 73 10.09 -3.38 8.47
CA SER A 73 10.81 -3.74 7.26
C SER A 73 11.06 -2.48 6.45
N LEU A 74 12.32 -2.19 6.18
CA LEU A 74 12.73 -1.05 5.36
C LEU A 74 12.73 -1.46 3.90
N TRP A 75 12.09 -0.63 3.09
CA TRP A 75 12.03 -0.77 1.65
C TRP A 75 12.30 0.58 0.98
N THR A 76 12.62 0.52 -0.30
CA THR A 76 12.90 1.71 -1.10
C THR A 76 12.27 1.59 -2.47
N ASN A 77 11.93 2.73 -3.06
CA ASN A 77 11.63 2.85 -4.47
C ASN A 77 12.90 3.33 -5.20
N PRO A 78 13.56 2.48 -6.02
CA PRO A 78 14.71 2.87 -6.83
C PRO A 78 14.51 4.14 -7.67
N ALA A 79 13.28 4.42 -8.13
CA ALA A 79 12.99 5.59 -8.94
C ALA A 79 12.92 6.91 -8.15
N GLU A 80 12.75 6.85 -6.82
CA GLU A 80 12.64 8.03 -5.95
C GLU A 80 13.94 8.33 -5.19
N LEU A 81 14.94 7.45 -5.30
CA LEU A 81 16.23 7.64 -4.65
C LEU A 81 16.99 8.82 -5.31
N PRO A 82 17.63 9.69 -4.50
CA PRO A 82 18.43 10.78 -5.04
C PRO A 82 19.75 10.24 -5.61
N ASN A 83 20.23 10.82 -6.70
CA ASN A 83 21.55 10.52 -7.29
C ASN A 83 22.73 11.12 -6.48
N ASP A 84 22.55 11.35 -5.18
CA ASP A 84 23.56 11.92 -4.29
C ASP A 84 24.33 10.79 -3.60
N GLU A 85 25.57 10.56 -4.05
CA GLU A 85 26.45 9.55 -3.48
C GLU A 85 26.65 9.69 -1.96
N GLY A 86 26.66 10.93 -1.44
CA GLY A 86 26.85 11.19 -0.02
C GLY A 86 25.72 10.57 0.82
N ARG A 87 24.47 10.82 0.40
CA ARG A 87 23.29 10.25 1.07
C ARG A 87 23.23 8.74 0.94
N ILE A 88 23.59 8.20 -0.23
CA ILE A 88 23.61 6.75 -0.47
C ILE A 88 24.66 6.07 0.43
N ARG A 89 25.85 6.67 0.61
CA ARG A 89 26.86 6.16 1.55
C ARG A 89 26.38 6.20 2.99
N THR A 90 25.68 7.25 3.42
CA THR A 90 25.09 7.31 4.76
C THR A 90 24.03 6.22 4.96
N LEU A 91 23.17 5.99 3.96
CA LEU A 91 22.16 4.93 4.00
C LEU A 91 22.81 3.53 4.07
N ALA A 92 23.80 3.27 3.22
CA ALA A 92 24.54 2.02 3.20
C ALA A 92 25.22 1.75 4.55
N SER A 93 25.84 2.78 5.13
CA SER A 93 26.47 2.72 6.45
C SER A 93 25.45 2.41 7.56
N GLY A 94 24.28 3.06 7.54
CA GLY A 94 23.19 2.79 8.49
C GLY A 94 22.59 1.38 8.35
N LEU A 95 22.59 0.83 7.13
CA LEU A 95 22.18 -0.54 6.85
C LEU A 95 23.23 -1.59 7.20
N GLY A 96 24.50 -1.18 7.35
CA GLY A 96 25.65 -2.06 7.56
C GLY A 96 26.10 -2.81 6.31
N VAL A 97 25.88 -2.24 5.12
CA VAL A 97 26.31 -2.80 3.82
C VAL A 97 27.32 -1.87 3.15
N THR A 98 28.15 -2.40 2.26
CA THR A 98 29.09 -1.56 1.50
C THR A 98 28.35 -0.79 0.41
N PHE A 99 28.96 0.33 -0.03
CA PHE A 99 28.39 1.14 -1.11
C PHE A 99 28.23 0.35 -2.40
N ASP A 100 29.26 -0.40 -2.80
CA ASP A 100 29.27 -1.22 -4.02
C ASP A 100 28.19 -2.30 -4.00
N GLU A 101 27.95 -2.94 -2.84
CA GLU A 101 26.86 -3.92 -2.68
C GLU A 101 25.48 -3.28 -2.82
N PHE A 102 25.31 -2.09 -2.24
CA PHE A 102 24.07 -1.33 -2.33
C PHE A 102 23.79 -0.92 -3.78
N GLU A 103 24.78 -0.34 -4.46
CA GLU A 103 24.67 0.09 -5.85
C GLU A 103 24.38 -1.10 -6.78
N SER A 104 25.12 -2.21 -6.62
CA SER A 104 24.87 -3.44 -7.38
C SER A 104 23.46 -4.00 -7.15
N LYS A 105 22.91 -3.83 -5.94
CA LYS A 105 21.53 -4.23 -5.62
C LYS A 105 20.50 -3.29 -6.27
N MET A 106 20.77 -2.00 -6.30
CA MET A 106 19.91 -1.00 -6.95
C MET A 106 19.94 -1.13 -8.48
N ALA A 107 21.12 -1.33 -9.07
CA ALA A 107 21.28 -1.56 -10.52
C ALA A 107 20.47 -2.78 -11.00
N ARG A 108 20.47 -3.88 -10.22
CA ARG A 108 19.65 -5.06 -10.50
C ARG A 108 18.15 -4.85 -10.32
N ALA A 109 17.77 -3.80 -9.60
CA ALA A 109 16.37 -3.47 -9.33
C ALA A 109 15.84 -2.33 -10.20
N THR A 110 16.61 -1.88 -11.19
CA THR A 110 16.18 -0.88 -12.18
C THR A 110 14.86 -1.30 -12.83
N GLY A 111 13.86 -0.42 -12.80
CA GLY A 111 12.51 -0.68 -13.30
C GLY A 111 11.54 -1.30 -12.29
N ARG A 112 11.99 -1.63 -11.07
CA ARG A 112 11.10 -2.04 -9.96
C ARG A 112 10.76 -0.82 -9.10
N ASN A 113 9.51 -0.72 -8.68
CA ASN A 113 9.05 0.34 -7.77
C ASN A 113 9.22 -0.01 -6.28
N PHE A 114 9.68 -1.22 -5.97
CA PHE A 114 9.75 -1.73 -4.61
C PHE A 114 10.92 -2.71 -4.42
N VAL A 115 11.80 -2.39 -3.48
CA VAL A 115 12.96 -3.20 -3.11
C VAL A 115 13.15 -3.19 -1.61
N TYR A 116 13.26 -4.37 -0.98
CA TYR A 116 13.61 -4.45 0.43
C TYR A 116 15.08 -4.10 0.65
N LEU A 117 15.32 -3.15 1.55
CA LEU A 117 16.67 -2.85 2.06
C LEU A 117 17.04 -3.85 3.13
N ARG A 118 16.22 -3.91 4.20
CA ARG A 118 16.42 -4.80 5.34
C ARG A 118 15.06 -5.18 5.92
N ARG A 119 14.87 -6.46 6.25
CA ARG A 119 13.58 -6.99 6.71
C ARG A 119 13.61 -7.29 8.20
N ARG A 120 12.48 -7.09 8.89
CA ARG A 120 12.25 -7.53 10.28
C ARG A 120 13.29 -7.00 11.27
N ILE A 121 13.62 -5.71 11.17
CA ILE A 121 14.52 -5.04 12.12
C ILE A 121 13.74 -4.53 13.33
N SER A 122 14.48 -4.20 14.39
CA SER A 122 13.87 -3.58 15.57
C SER A 122 13.32 -2.19 15.20
N PRO A 123 12.22 -1.75 15.82
CA PRO A 123 11.66 -0.43 15.55
C PRO A 123 12.65 0.70 15.86
N LEU A 124 13.48 0.54 16.90
CA LEU A 124 14.50 1.52 17.28
C LEU A 124 15.56 1.72 16.18
N GLU A 125 16.09 0.63 15.62
CA GLU A 125 17.05 0.70 14.50
C GLU A 125 16.39 1.26 13.24
N ALA A 126 15.13 0.91 12.99
CA ALA A 126 14.40 1.43 11.85
C ALA A 126 14.20 2.94 11.94
N ASP A 127 13.82 3.44 13.11
CA ASP A 127 13.61 4.87 13.34
C ASP A 127 14.92 5.66 13.18
N LEU A 128 16.07 5.10 13.61
CA LEU A 128 17.38 5.69 13.35
C LEU A 128 17.66 5.86 11.85
N ILE A 129 17.39 4.84 11.04
CA ILE A 129 17.62 4.90 9.60
C ILE A 129 16.61 5.84 8.91
N LEU A 130 15.35 5.85 9.33
CA LEU A 130 14.33 6.75 8.81
C LEU A 130 14.59 8.21 9.20
N SER A 131 15.20 8.46 10.36
CA SER A 131 15.57 9.80 10.82
C SER A 131 16.63 10.48 9.96
N LEU A 132 17.35 9.71 9.12
CA LEU A 132 18.27 10.26 8.11
C LEU A 132 17.55 11.09 7.04
N GLY A 133 16.21 10.97 6.92
CA GLY A 133 15.40 11.81 6.04
C GLY A 133 15.69 11.62 4.55
N ILE A 134 16.17 10.42 4.16
CA ILE A 134 16.55 10.13 2.78
C ILE A 134 15.27 9.88 1.96
N PRO A 135 15.04 10.64 0.88
CA PRO A 135 13.85 10.45 0.04
C PRO A 135 13.88 9.08 -0.63
N GLY A 136 12.71 8.48 -0.77
CA GLY A 136 12.55 7.14 -1.37
C GLY A 136 12.84 5.97 -0.41
N VAL A 137 13.13 6.20 0.87
CA VAL A 137 13.26 5.16 1.90
C VAL A 137 12.04 5.17 2.81
N TYR A 138 11.39 4.01 2.94
CA TYR A 138 10.14 3.87 3.67
C TYR A 138 10.19 2.68 4.63
N GLY A 139 9.44 2.79 5.73
CA GLY A 139 9.29 1.73 6.73
C GLY A 139 7.88 1.15 6.71
N GLU A 140 7.78 -0.16 6.55
CA GLU A 140 6.53 -0.90 6.72
C GLU A 140 6.51 -1.57 8.09
N LYS A 141 5.47 -1.29 8.88
CA LYS A 141 5.27 -1.92 10.20
C LYS A 141 4.66 -3.31 10.02
N GLU A 142 5.34 -4.32 10.53
CA GLU A 142 4.92 -5.72 10.49
C GLU A 142 4.94 -6.32 11.90
N TYR A 143 4.19 -7.40 12.11
CA TYR A 143 4.21 -8.16 13.36
C TYR A 143 4.77 -9.54 13.11
N HIS A 144 5.90 -9.85 13.74
CA HIS A 144 6.48 -11.17 13.66
C HIS A 144 6.17 -11.97 14.92
N ARG A 145 5.67 -13.19 14.74
CA ARG A 145 5.46 -14.11 15.84
C ARG A 145 6.79 -14.69 16.27
N LYS A 146 7.23 -14.39 17.49
CA LYS A 146 8.41 -15.04 18.08
C LYS A 146 7.97 -15.91 19.25
N ARG A 147 8.57 -17.10 19.35
CA ARG A 147 8.49 -17.91 20.55
C ARG A 147 9.19 -17.15 21.66
N CYS A 148 8.54 -17.00 22.81
CA CYS A 148 9.08 -16.22 23.91
C CYS A 148 10.29 -16.98 24.48
N SER A 149 11.48 -16.37 24.40
CA SER A 149 12.66 -16.86 25.11
C SER A 149 12.67 -16.32 26.54
N LYS A 150 13.59 -16.78 27.39
CA LYS A 150 13.74 -16.27 28.78
C LYS A 150 13.82 -14.73 28.84
N ILE A 151 14.39 -14.09 27.83
CA ILE A 151 14.51 -12.62 27.72
C ILE A 151 13.14 -11.95 27.53
N CYS A 152 12.26 -12.57 26.75
CA CYS A 152 10.90 -12.08 26.51
C CYS A 152 10.04 -12.20 27.77
N MET A 153 10.19 -13.29 28.55
CA MET A 153 9.51 -13.46 29.84
C MET A 153 9.97 -12.41 30.87
N ALA A 154 11.27 -12.14 30.96
CA ALA A 154 11.82 -11.16 31.91
C ALA A 154 11.36 -9.72 31.66
N ARG A 155 11.10 -9.36 30.39
CA ARG A 155 10.51 -8.04 30.05
C ARG A 155 9.06 -7.95 30.51
N TRP A 156 8.30 -9.04 30.43
CA TRP A 156 6.88 -9.06 30.77
C TRP A 156 6.63 -8.99 32.28
N SER A 157 7.47 -9.65 33.09
CA SER A 157 7.40 -9.56 34.56
C SER A 157 7.61 -8.14 35.12
N LYS A 158 8.15 -7.21 34.31
CA LYS A 158 8.46 -5.83 34.74
C LYS A 158 7.43 -4.79 34.25
N THR A 159 6.37 -5.23 33.58
CA THR A 159 5.21 -4.43 33.20
C THR A 159 4.04 -4.83 34.07
#